data_AF-A0A2V6S998-F1
#
_entry.id   AF-A0A2V6S998-F1
#
_cell.length_a   1.000
_cell.length_b   1.000
_cell.length_c   1.000
_cell.angle_alpha   90.00
_cell.angle_beta   90.00
_cell.angle_gamma   90.00
#
_symmetry.space_group_name_H-M   'P 1'
#
loop_
_entity.id
_entity.type
_entity.pdbx_description
1 polymer ?
#
loop_
_entity_poly.entity_id
_entity_poly.type
_entity_poly.pdbx_seq_one_letter_code
_entity_poly.pdbx_strand_id
1 'polypeptide(L)'
;MARMIDWPLLRRPTRVPVPTRGPRRRGRLPKALGLVAVSIGAAVLVLGPAAWAQTPKRGGVLRVAVLGDPPTLDSHWTTANFVEIITQHIYEGLYTLDQNYQPIPDLADGLPVASADGLSYTIKLRTGIKFHNGKEMTSEDVVASLKRWGGYAAQAKALWASVEDVRPSGKYAVELKLK
;
A
#
# COMPACT_ATOMS: atom_id res chain seq x y z
N MET A 1 2.32 34.05 37.72
CA MET A 1 2.75 34.51 36.38
C MET A 1 2.44 33.40 35.38
N ALA A 2 1.24 33.42 34.78
CA ALA A 2 0.81 32.50 33.74
C ALA A 2 0.59 33.31 32.46
N ARG A 3 1.34 33.00 31.39
CA ARG A 3 1.15 33.63 30.08
C ARG A 3 0.20 32.77 29.24
N MET A 4 -1.00 33.30 29.03
CA MET A 4 -1.94 32.94 27.98
C MET A 4 -1.24 32.97 26.62
N ILE A 5 -1.28 31.86 25.90
CA ILE A 5 -0.94 31.80 24.47
C ILE A 5 -2.26 31.99 23.72
N ASP A 6 -2.38 33.14 23.09
CA ASP A 6 -3.53 33.56 22.29
C ASP A 6 -3.43 32.92 20.90
N TRP A 7 -4.42 32.12 20.50
CA TRP A 7 -4.46 31.38 19.24
C TRP A 7 -5.33 32.13 18.22
N PRO A 8 -4.77 32.69 17.13
CA PRO A 8 -5.55 33.46 16.19
C PRO A 8 -6.17 32.57 15.09
N LEU A 9 -7.49 32.69 14.96
CA LEU A 9 -8.28 32.64 13.71
C LEU A 9 -8.62 31.27 13.11
N LEU A 10 -9.70 30.67 13.64
CA LEU A 10 -10.60 29.81 12.88
C LEU A 10 -11.42 30.66 11.89
N ARG A 11 -11.04 30.67 10.61
CA ARG A 11 -11.90 31.21 9.54
C ARG A 11 -13.03 30.23 9.27
N ARG A 12 -14.27 30.69 9.45
CA ARG A 12 -15.49 29.93 9.17
C ARG A 12 -15.55 29.53 7.68
N PRO A 13 -15.95 28.30 7.33
CA PRO A 13 -16.15 27.93 5.93
C PRO A 13 -17.34 28.70 5.34
N THR A 14 -17.14 29.30 4.18
CA THR A 14 -18.18 29.97 3.39
C THR A 14 -19.14 28.95 2.81
N ARG A 15 -20.45 29.17 2.96
CA ARG A 15 -21.49 28.33 2.36
C ARG A 15 -21.46 28.51 0.84
N VAL A 16 -21.25 27.41 0.11
CA VAL A 16 -21.42 27.37 -1.35
C VAL A 16 -22.92 27.45 -1.69
N PRO A 17 -23.37 28.30 -2.62
CA PRO A 17 -24.77 28.33 -3.01
C PRO A 17 -25.12 27.12 -3.88
N VAL A 18 -26.21 26.43 -3.55
CA VAL A 18 -26.80 25.37 -4.37
C VAL A 18 -27.65 26.01 -5.47
N PRO A 19 -27.44 25.71 -6.77
CA PRO A 19 -28.26 26.28 -7.83
C PRO A 19 -29.67 25.68 -7.80
N THR A 20 -30.68 26.53 -7.71
CA THR A 20 -32.10 26.17 -7.80
C THR A 20 -32.48 25.92 -9.27
N ARG A 21 -33.03 24.73 -9.55
CA ARG A 21 -33.52 24.36 -10.89
C ARG A 21 -34.84 25.10 -11.18
N GLY A 22 -34.83 26.00 -12.17
CA GLY A 22 -36.03 26.64 -12.70
C GLY A 22 -36.97 25.68 -13.45
N PRO A 23 -38.26 26.02 -13.63
CA PRO A 23 -39.28 25.12 -14.15
C PRO A 23 -39.12 24.89 -15.66
N ARG A 24 -39.11 23.61 -16.07
CA ARG A 24 -39.11 23.20 -17.48
C ARG A 24 -40.48 23.48 -18.12
N ARG A 25 -40.54 24.46 -19.02
CA ARG A 25 -41.69 24.61 -19.93
C ARG A 25 -41.68 23.50 -20.97
N ARG A 26 -42.70 22.64 -20.91
CA ARG A 26 -43.01 21.59 -21.89
C ARG A 26 -43.70 22.24 -23.10
N GLY A 27 -42.94 22.48 -24.17
CA GLY A 27 -43.50 22.83 -25.48
C GLY A 27 -43.88 21.55 -26.24
N ARG A 28 -45.10 21.51 -26.78
CA ARG A 28 -45.66 20.41 -27.56
C ARG A 28 -45.89 20.90 -29.01
N LEU A 29 -45.56 20.04 -29.98
CA LEU A 29 -46.02 19.94 -31.39
C LEU A 29 -45.24 20.72 -32.48
N PRO A 30 -45.29 20.31 -33.78
CA PRO A 30 -45.90 19.11 -34.38
C PRO A 30 -44.93 18.24 -35.21
N LYS A 31 -45.37 17.01 -35.52
CA LYS A 31 -44.75 16.11 -36.51
C LYS A 31 -45.22 16.52 -37.91
N ALA A 32 -44.31 16.67 -38.87
CA ALA A 32 -44.47 16.13 -40.24
C ALA A 32 -43.31 16.54 -41.17
N LEU A 33 -42.90 15.55 -41.98
CA LEU A 33 -42.17 15.61 -43.25
C LEU A 33 -40.69 16.05 -43.24
N GLY A 34 -39.83 15.07 -43.49
CA GLY A 34 -38.41 15.25 -43.76
C GLY A 34 -37.65 13.94 -43.64
N LEU A 35 -38.05 12.92 -44.41
CA LEU A 35 -37.19 11.77 -44.69
C LEU A 35 -36.00 12.26 -45.53
N VAL A 36 -34.83 11.70 -45.25
CA VAL A 36 -33.53 11.84 -45.93
C VAL A 36 -32.55 12.82 -45.24
N ALA A 37 -31.37 12.27 -44.95
CA ALA A 37 -30.15 12.89 -44.43
C ALA A 37 -30.10 13.17 -42.91
N VAL A 38 -29.52 12.25 -42.14
CA VAL A 38 -28.18 12.39 -41.52
C VAL A 38 -28.00 11.16 -40.61
N SER A 39 -27.59 10.05 -41.21
CA SER A 39 -27.08 8.85 -40.53
C SER A 39 -25.61 9.04 -40.11
N ILE A 40 -25.29 10.20 -39.50
CA ILE A 40 -23.96 10.50 -38.91
C ILE A 40 -24.13 11.01 -37.45
N GLY A 41 -25.31 10.91 -36.86
CA GLY A 41 -25.55 11.34 -35.47
C GLY A 41 -25.35 10.25 -34.40
N ALA A 42 -25.37 8.97 -34.79
CA ALA A 42 -25.45 7.84 -33.85
C ALA A 42 -24.10 7.16 -33.52
N ALA A 43 -22.99 7.59 -34.14
CA ALA A 43 -21.66 7.00 -33.90
C ALA A 43 -20.83 7.73 -32.83
N VAL A 44 -21.27 8.90 -32.34
CA VAL A 44 -20.47 9.71 -31.39
C VAL A 44 -20.75 9.34 -29.91
N LEU A 45 -21.75 8.50 -29.63
CA LEU A 45 -22.13 8.13 -28.26
C LEU A 45 -21.44 6.87 -27.70
N VAL A 46 -20.57 6.21 -28.47
CA VAL A 46 -19.85 5.00 -28.01
C VAL A 46 -18.40 5.29 -27.61
N LEU A 47 -17.88 6.47 -27.93
CA LEU A 47 -16.56 6.93 -27.48
C LEU A 47 -16.75 7.97 -26.37
N GLY A 48 -17.31 7.53 -25.24
CA GLY A 48 -17.06 8.23 -23.98
C GLY A 48 -15.55 8.35 -23.80
N PRO A 49 -15.01 9.46 -23.27
CA PRO A 49 -13.57 9.60 -23.10
C PRO A 49 -13.10 8.39 -22.31
N ALA A 50 -12.33 7.51 -22.96
CA ALA A 50 -11.52 6.54 -22.26
C ALA A 50 -10.84 7.35 -21.17
N ALA A 51 -11.13 7.07 -19.91
CA ALA A 51 -10.59 7.82 -18.79
C ALA A 51 -9.08 7.87 -19.01
N TRP A 52 -8.56 9.02 -19.46
CA TRP A 52 -7.16 9.17 -19.78
C TRP A 52 -6.45 8.95 -18.46
N ALA A 53 -5.82 7.78 -18.32
CA ALA A 53 -4.94 7.49 -17.21
C ALA A 53 -3.96 8.66 -17.15
N GLN A 54 -4.09 9.48 -16.10
CA GLN A 54 -3.26 10.66 -15.93
C GLN A 54 -1.81 10.17 -15.92
N THR A 55 -0.96 10.76 -16.75
CA THR A 55 0.47 10.44 -16.74
C THR A 55 1.01 10.63 -15.32
N PRO A 56 1.64 9.61 -14.71
CA PRO A 56 2.17 9.73 -13.35
C PRO A 56 3.14 10.91 -13.24
N LYS A 57 2.86 11.84 -12.32
CA LYS A 57 3.75 12.96 -12.02
C LYS A 57 4.63 12.58 -10.83
N ARG A 58 5.94 12.65 -11.01
CA ARG A 58 6.92 12.44 -9.93
C ARG A 58 7.22 13.75 -9.21
N GLY A 59 7.53 13.66 -7.92
CA GLY A 59 7.90 14.80 -7.07
C GLY A 59 6.72 15.45 -6.36
N GLY A 60 7.04 16.44 -5.51
CA GLY A 60 6.11 17.09 -4.60
C GLY A 60 6.31 16.68 -3.14
N VAL A 61 5.53 17.28 -2.25
CA VAL A 61 5.55 16.98 -0.81
C VAL A 61 4.18 16.45 -0.40
N LEU A 62 4.13 15.18 -0.01
CA LEU A 62 2.97 14.60 0.66
C LEU A 62 3.02 14.99 2.14
N ARG A 63 2.00 15.71 2.63
CA ARG A 63 1.87 16.07 4.04
C ARG A 63 0.80 15.19 4.68
N VAL A 64 1.22 14.33 5.61
CA VAL A 64 0.34 13.39 6.31
C VAL A 64 0.25 13.79 7.78
N ALA A 65 -0.97 13.89 8.31
CA ALA A 65 -1.19 14.04 9.74
C ALA A 65 -1.27 12.65 10.39
N VAL A 66 -0.45 12.40 11.39
CA VAL A 66 -0.46 11.16 12.18
C VAL A 66 -0.93 11.46 13.61
N LEU A 67 -1.36 10.41 14.33
CA LEU A 67 -2.01 10.53 15.65
C LEU A 67 -1.11 11.19 16.72
N GLY A 68 0.21 11.10 16.57
CA GLY A 68 1.20 11.70 17.46
C GLY A 68 2.61 11.23 17.11
N ASP A 69 3.57 11.57 17.97
CA ASP A 69 4.97 11.18 17.78
C ASP A 69 5.17 9.68 18.04
N PRO A 70 5.83 8.93 17.14
CA PRO A 70 6.11 7.51 17.34
C PRO A 70 7.13 7.33 18.47
N PRO A 71 6.87 6.43 19.45
CA PRO A 71 7.82 6.17 20.54
C PRO A 71 9.10 5.46 20.06
N THR A 72 9.05 4.83 18.88
CA THR A 72 10.16 4.15 18.22
C THR A 72 9.88 4.02 16.72
N LEU A 73 10.93 3.83 15.91
CA LEU A 73 10.85 3.45 14.49
C LEU A 73 11.24 1.99 14.26
N ASP A 74 11.29 1.19 15.33
CA ASP A 74 11.55 -0.24 15.27
C ASP A 74 10.23 -1.02 15.29
N SER A 75 9.79 -1.50 14.14
CA SER A 75 8.53 -2.23 13.97
C SER A 75 8.51 -3.57 14.70
N HIS A 76 9.66 -4.14 15.06
CA HIS A 76 9.69 -5.38 15.87
C HIS A 76 9.43 -5.12 17.35
N TRP A 77 9.55 -3.88 17.84
CA TRP A 77 9.43 -3.55 19.25
C TRP A 77 8.00 -3.19 19.69
N THR A 78 7.24 -2.57 18.80
CA THR A 78 5.96 -1.94 19.13
C THR A 78 4.80 -2.57 18.37
N THR A 79 3.63 -2.57 19.00
CA THR A 79 2.36 -3.01 18.39
C THR A 79 1.50 -1.82 17.94
N ALA A 80 2.03 -0.60 18.01
CA ALA A 80 1.31 0.61 17.66
C ALA A 80 1.19 0.78 16.13
N ASN A 81 -0.01 0.64 15.59
CA ASN A 81 -0.28 0.74 14.15
C ASN A 81 0.20 2.05 13.50
N PHE A 82 0.20 3.18 14.22
CA PHE A 82 0.64 4.45 13.65
C PHE A 82 2.16 4.53 13.42
N VAL A 83 2.95 3.69 14.12
CA VAL A 83 4.37 3.49 13.79
C VAL A 83 4.47 2.79 12.44
N GLU A 84 3.63 1.80 12.20
CA GLU A 84 3.61 1.03 10.95
C GLU A 84 3.34 1.92 9.72
N ILE A 85 2.42 2.89 9.83
CA ILE A 85 2.15 3.90 8.79
C ILE A 85 3.43 4.59 8.31
N ILE A 86 4.37 4.85 9.22
CA ILE A 86 5.65 5.48 8.90
C ILE A 86 6.64 4.42 8.40
N THR A 87 6.79 3.32 9.13
CA THR A 87 7.84 2.33 8.87
C THR A 87 7.64 1.51 7.60
N GLN A 88 6.41 1.38 7.08
CA GLN A 88 6.12 0.76 5.77
C GLN A 88 6.79 1.51 4.59
N HIS A 89 7.24 2.75 4.81
CA HIS A 89 7.99 3.53 3.82
C HIS A 89 9.52 3.42 4.03
N ILE A 90 9.97 2.69 5.06
CA ILE A 90 11.37 2.55 5.45
C ILE A 90 11.85 1.11 5.27
N TYR A 91 11.01 0.14 5.64
CA TYR A 91 11.29 -1.30 5.58
C TYR A 91 10.34 -2.01 4.64
N GLU A 92 10.81 -3.12 4.08
CA GLU A 92 10.04 -4.02 3.22
C GLU A 92 10.05 -5.44 3.82
N GLY A 93 9.00 -6.21 3.54
CA GLY A 93 8.86 -7.59 3.98
C GLY A 93 9.27 -8.58 2.90
N LEU A 94 9.36 -9.88 3.25
CA LEU A 94 9.49 -10.93 2.23
C LEU A 94 8.24 -11.02 1.35
N TYR A 95 7.09 -10.83 1.98
CA TYR A 95 5.77 -10.84 1.35
C TYR A 95 4.97 -9.64 1.86
N THR A 96 4.04 -9.18 1.04
CA THR A 96 3.09 -8.12 1.36
C THR A 96 1.68 -8.56 0.94
N LEU A 97 0.67 -7.71 1.17
CA LEU A 97 -0.71 -7.99 0.80
C LEU A 97 -1.11 -7.16 -0.43
N ASP A 98 -1.82 -7.78 -1.35
CA ASP A 98 -2.47 -7.07 -2.45
C ASP A 98 -3.76 -6.36 -2.01
N GLN A 99 -4.43 -5.69 -2.96
CA GLN A 99 -5.71 -5.00 -2.74
C GLN A 99 -6.86 -5.92 -2.28
N ASN A 100 -6.73 -7.23 -2.46
CA ASN A 100 -7.68 -8.26 -2.04
C ASN A 100 -7.22 -8.98 -0.77
N TYR A 101 -6.23 -8.43 -0.06
CA TYR A 101 -5.61 -9.02 1.12
C TYR A 101 -5.00 -10.41 0.87
N GLN A 102 -4.55 -10.68 -0.36
CA GLN A 102 -3.83 -11.90 -0.69
C GLN A 102 -2.32 -11.70 -0.54
N PRO A 103 -1.59 -12.68 0.03
CA PRO A 103 -0.14 -12.60 0.15
C PRO A 103 0.52 -12.66 -1.23
N ILE A 104 1.38 -11.69 -1.51
CA ILE A 104 2.18 -11.58 -2.73
C ILE A 104 3.66 -11.37 -2.40
N PRO A 105 4.60 -11.80 -3.27
CA PRO A 105 6.01 -11.57 -3.06
C PRO A 105 6.38 -10.09 -3.07
N ASP A 106 7.21 -9.66 -2.13
CA ASP A 106 7.80 -8.32 -2.08
C ASP A 106 9.33 -8.43 -2.24
N LEU A 107 10.10 -8.59 -1.15
CA LEU A 107 11.53 -8.91 -1.24
C LEU A 107 11.82 -10.36 -1.69
N ALA A 108 10.84 -11.26 -1.56
CA ALA A 108 10.95 -12.62 -2.08
C ALA A 108 10.83 -12.65 -3.62
N ASP A 109 11.55 -13.58 -4.24
CA ASP A 109 11.44 -13.92 -5.65
C ASP A 109 10.48 -15.11 -5.83
N GLY A 110 9.18 -14.81 -5.71
CA GLY A 110 8.10 -15.79 -5.82
C GLY A 110 7.64 -16.36 -4.48
N LEU A 111 6.72 -17.33 -4.56
CA LEU A 111 6.20 -18.07 -3.41
C LEU A 111 7.24 -19.09 -2.89
N PRO A 112 7.18 -19.47 -1.61
CA PRO A 112 8.12 -20.43 -1.05
C PRO A 112 7.94 -21.80 -1.70
N VAL A 113 9.06 -22.50 -1.91
CA VAL A 113 9.05 -23.90 -2.36
C VAL A 113 9.03 -24.79 -1.13
N ALA A 114 7.95 -25.55 -0.95
CA ALA A 114 7.82 -26.53 0.12
C ALA A 114 8.53 -27.84 -0.24
N SER A 115 9.16 -28.48 0.75
CA SER A 115 9.63 -29.85 0.67
C SER A 115 8.45 -30.84 0.62
N ALA A 116 8.72 -32.09 0.23
CA ALA A 116 7.69 -33.12 0.11
C ALA A 116 6.99 -33.46 1.45
N ASP A 117 7.69 -33.28 2.57
CA ASP A 117 7.13 -33.47 3.92
C ASP A 117 6.37 -32.24 4.45
N GLY A 118 6.40 -31.11 3.74
CA GLY A 118 5.74 -29.86 4.14
C GLY A 118 6.38 -29.15 5.34
N LEU A 119 7.55 -29.59 5.80
CA LEU A 119 8.23 -29.05 6.98
C LEU A 119 9.34 -28.04 6.64
N SER A 120 9.84 -28.04 5.41
CA SER A 120 10.90 -27.13 4.98
C SER A 120 10.41 -26.24 3.84
N TYR A 121 10.67 -24.94 3.96
CA TYR A 121 10.29 -23.94 2.98
C TYR A 121 11.52 -23.18 2.52
N THR A 122 11.80 -23.21 1.22
CA THR A 122 12.84 -22.40 0.60
C THR A 122 12.25 -21.14 0.01
N ILE A 123 12.67 -19.99 0.52
CA ILE A 123 12.29 -18.66 0.04
C ILE A 123 13.45 -18.11 -0.77
N LYS A 124 13.25 -17.90 -2.07
CA LYS A 124 14.22 -17.19 -2.92
C LYS A 124 14.07 -15.69 -2.70
N LEU A 125 15.17 -14.96 -2.79
CA LEU A 125 15.22 -13.51 -2.60
C LEU A 125 15.51 -12.81 -3.92
N ARG A 126 14.94 -11.62 -4.09
CA ARG A 126 15.36 -10.71 -5.17
C ARG A 126 16.83 -10.36 -5.02
N THR A 127 17.51 -10.19 -6.15
CA THR A 127 18.95 -9.92 -6.21
C THR A 127 19.23 -8.44 -6.39
N GLY A 128 20.40 -7.97 -5.91
CA GLY A 128 20.84 -6.59 -6.11
C GLY A 128 20.08 -5.53 -5.31
N ILE A 129 19.18 -5.94 -4.41
CA ILE A 129 18.48 -5.04 -3.48
C ILE A 129 19.51 -4.45 -2.51
N LYS A 130 19.45 -3.14 -2.30
CA LYS A 130 20.36 -2.42 -1.39
C LYS A 130 19.57 -1.78 -0.27
N PHE A 131 20.16 -1.79 0.92
CA PHE A 131 19.72 -0.95 2.02
C PHE A 131 20.03 0.52 1.72
N HIS A 132 19.42 1.43 2.48
CA HIS A 132 19.63 2.88 2.37
C HIS A 132 21.10 3.31 2.57
N ASN A 133 21.92 2.48 3.21
CA ASN A 133 23.36 2.70 3.39
C ASN A 133 24.22 2.17 2.22
N GLY A 134 23.61 1.61 1.18
CA GLY A 134 24.28 1.05 0.00
C GLY A 134 24.76 -0.40 0.13
N LYS A 135 24.72 -1.01 1.32
CA LYS A 135 25.01 -2.44 1.50
C LYS A 135 23.95 -3.26 0.74
N GLU A 136 24.39 -4.27 0.00
CA GLU A 136 23.48 -5.24 -0.61
C GLU A 136 22.81 -6.11 0.46
N MET A 137 21.50 -6.35 0.30
CA MET A 137 20.76 -7.29 1.12
C MET A 137 21.08 -8.73 0.71
N THR A 138 21.32 -9.58 1.69
CA THR A 138 21.57 -11.01 1.50
C THR A 138 20.66 -11.85 2.40
N SER A 139 20.67 -13.17 2.17
CA SER A 139 19.98 -14.13 3.03
C SER A 139 20.40 -14.05 4.50
N GLU A 140 21.64 -13.69 4.80
CA GLU A 140 22.12 -13.51 6.18
C GLU A 140 21.36 -12.39 6.90
N ASP A 141 21.11 -11.26 6.22
CA ASP A 141 20.38 -10.11 6.78
C ASP A 141 18.91 -10.46 7.05
N VAL A 142 18.30 -11.23 6.14
CA VAL A 142 16.93 -11.73 6.29
C VAL A 142 16.82 -12.68 7.47
N VAL A 143 17.74 -13.65 7.58
CA VAL A 143 17.76 -14.61 8.69
C VAL A 143 17.98 -13.90 10.02
N ALA A 144 18.89 -12.92 10.08
CA ALA A 144 19.12 -12.11 11.28
C ALA A 144 17.83 -11.36 11.69
N SER A 145 17.13 -10.76 10.72
CA SER A 145 15.87 -10.04 10.95
C SER A 145 14.76 -10.97 11.47
N LEU A 146 14.59 -12.13 10.84
CA LEU A 146 13.60 -13.13 11.23
C LEU A 146 13.89 -13.68 12.65
N LYS A 147 15.14 -14.04 12.95
CA LYS A 147 15.53 -14.50 14.30
C LYS A 147 15.32 -13.43 15.36
N ARG A 148 15.65 -12.17 15.06
CA ARG A 148 15.39 -11.03 15.95
C ARG A 148 13.90 -10.88 16.23
N TRP A 149 13.07 -10.92 15.18
CA TRP A 149 11.62 -10.84 15.32
C TRP A 149 11.09 -11.98 16.18
N GLY A 150 11.46 -13.23 15.86
CA GLY A 150 11.08 -14.45 16.59
C GLY A 150 11.42 -14.44 18.08
N GLY A 151 12.59 -13.93 18.44
CA GLY A 151 13.03 -13.83 19.83
C GLY A 151 12.41 -12.66 20.61
N TYR A 152 12.03 -11.59 19.91
CA TYR A 152 11.69 -10.32 20.55
C TYR A 152 10.18 -10.05 20.58
N ALA A 153 9.51 -10.06 19.42
CA ALA A 153 8.13 -9.61 19.30
C ALA A 153 7.15 -10.62 19.95
N ALA A 154 6.17 -10.10 20.70
CA ALA A 154 5.25 -10.94 21.46
C ALA A 154 4.44 -11.90 20.55
N GLN A 155 3.94 -11.40 19.42
CA GLN A 155 3.22 -12.19 18.42
C GLN A 155 4.13 -13.22 17.75
N ALA A 156 5.39 -12.83 17.50
CA ALA A 156 6.36 -13.70 16.86
C ALA A 156 6.69 -14.91 17.73
N LYS A 157 6.84 -14.74 19.04
CA LYS A 157 7.15 -15.85 19.98
C LYS A 157 6.18 -17.02 19.86
N ALA A 158 4.89 -16.74 19.65
CA ALA A 158 3.89 -17.78 19.47
C ALA A 158 4.10 -18.56 18.15
N LEU A 159 4.37 -17.85 17.05
CA LEU A 159 4.66 -18.47 15.74
C LEU A 159 6.02 -19.18 15.73
N TRP A 160 7.00 -18.62 16.43
CA TRP A 160 8.37 -19.13 16.53
C TRP A 160 8.44 -20.44 17.31
N ALA A 161 7.41 -20.77 18.10
CA ALA A 161 7.33 -22.05 18.79
C ALA A 161 7.32 -23.25 17.81
N SER A 162 6.75 -23.07 16.62
CA SER A 162 6.67 -24.07 15.55
C SER A 162 7.89 -24.05 14.61
N VAL A 163 8.81 -23.09 14.76
CA VAL A 163 10.02 -22.99 13.96
C VAL A 163 11.12 -23.84 14.60
N GLU A 164 11.69 -24.77 13.82
CA GLU A 164 12.86 -25.55 14.21
C GLU A 164 14.15 -24.75 13.93
N ASP A 165 14.31 -24.25 12.70
CA ASP A 165 15.47 -23.46 12.30
C ASP A 165 15.13 -22.49 11.16
N VAL A 166 15.91 -21.42 11.07
CA VAL A 166 15.94 -20.50 9.92
C VAL A 166 17.39 -20.25 9.57
N ARG A 167 17.78 -20.54 8.33
CA ARG A 167 19.17 -20.42 7.90
C ARG A 167 19.32 -19.92 6.47
N PRO A 168 20.45 -19.31 6.13
CA PRO A 168 20.79 -18.99 4.75
C PRO A 168 20.94 -20.28 3.93
N SER A 169 20.42 -20.27 2.70
CA SER A 169 20.67 -21.30 1.69
C SER A 169 21.28 -20.62 0.46
N GLY A 170 22.61 -20.42 0.50
CA GLY A 170 23.30 -19.55 -0.44
C GLY A 170 22.98 -18.06 -0.22
N LYS A 171 23.47 -17.19 -1.12
CA LYS A 171 23.43 -15.72 -0.94
C LYS A 171 22.01 -15.11 -1.03
N TYR A 172 21.13 -15.73 -1.82
CA TYR A 172 19.79 -15.21 -2.14
C TYR A 172 18.67 -16.22 -1.90
N ALA A 173 18.84 -17.12 -0.94
CA ALA A 173 17.71 -17.91 -0.45
C ALA A 173 17.79 -18.14 1.06
N VAL A 174 16.63 -18.33 1.66
CA VAL A 174 16.44 -18.63 3.07
C VAL A 174 15.68 -19.95 3.18
N GLU A 175 16.16 -20.83 4.03
CA GLU A 175 15.49 -22.07 4.38
C GLU A 175 14.87 -21.92 5.77
N LEU A 176 13.56 -22.13 5.84
CA LEU A 176 12.77 -22.16 7.07
C LEU A 176 12.34 -23.60 7.31
N LYS A 177 12.68 -24.15 8.48
CA LYS A 177 12.27 -25.48 8.91
C LYS A 177 11.30 -25.40 10.08
N LEU A 178 10.21 -26.14 9.99
CA LEU A 178 9.18 -26.28 11.00
C LEU A 178 9.35 -27.59 11.78
N LYS A 179 8.81 -27.64 13.00
CA LYS A 179 8.77 -28.82 13.87
C LYS A 179 7.65 -29.79 13.53
#